data_AF-A0A0A3W2Z8-F1
#
_entry.id   AF-A0A0A3W2Z8-F1
#
_cell.length_a   1.000
_cell.length_b   1.000
_cell.length_c   1.000
_cell.angle_alpha   90.00
_cell.angle_beta   90.00
_cell.angle_gamma   90.00
#
_symmetry.space_group_name_H-M   'P 1'
#
loop_
_entity.id
_entity.type
_entity.pdbx_description
1 polymer ?
#
loop_
_entity_poly.entity_id
_entity_poly.type
_entity_poly.pdbx_seq_one_letter_code
_entity_poly.pdbx_strand_id
1 'polypeptide(L)' 'MRVNTKKLTAKLLTAHWTREQDIILIENNHLPIEQLSEMLKCSQEDIMARRKVLGLVTRNKQLRRLL' A
#
# COMPACT_ATOMS: atom_id res chain seq x y z
N MET A 1 15.56 -19.84 26.17
CA MET A 1 14.94 -18.54 25.76
C MET A 1 14.21 -18.76 24.44
N ARG A 2 12.86 -18.70 24.43
CA ARG A 2 12.08 -18.87 23.19
C ARG A 2 12.06 -17.54 22.46
N VAL A 3 12.86 -17.42 21.40
CA VAL A 3 12.79 -16.28 20.48
C VAL A 3 11.40 -16.32 19.84
N ASN A 4 10.61 -15.28 20.08
CA ASN A 4 9.23 -15.18 19.60
C ASN A 4 9.28 -14.79 18.11
N THR A 5 9.49 -15.78 17.24
CA THR A 5 9.71 -15.64 15.80
C THR A 5 8.58 -14.92 15.06
N LYS A 6 7.36 -14.90 15.62
CA LYS A 6 6.19 -14.21 15.05
C LYS A 6 6.33 -12.69 14.95
N LYS A 7 7.16 -12.07 15.80
CA LYS A 7 7.41 -10.61 15.77
C LYS A 7 8.56 -10.21 14.83
N LEU A 8 9.47 -11.13 14.52
CA LEU A 8 10.56 -10.88 13.57
C LEU A 8 10.08 -10.95 12.11
N THR A 9 9.16 -11.86 11.80
CA THR A 9 8.54 -11.92 10.47
C THR A 9 7.68 -10.69 10.16
N ALA A 10 6.96 -10.15 11.15
CA ALA A 10 6.15 -8.93 10.96
C ALA A 10 7.00 -7.67 10.64
N LYS A 11 8.25 -7.61 11.12
CA LYS A 11 9.19 -6.52 10.79
C LYS A 11 9.96 -6.75 9.48
N LEU A 12 10.15 -8.00 9.07
CA LEU A 12 10.71 -8.34 7.74
C LEU A 12 9.64 -8.24 6.63
N LEU A 13 8.36 -8.31 7.02
CA LEU A 13 7.18 -7.99 6.24
C LEU A 13 6.87 -6.48 6.21
N THR A 14 7.89 -5.61 6.33
CA THR A 14 7.83 -4.36 5.57
C THR A 14 7.69 -4.77 4.11
N ALA A 15 6.46 -4.82 3.62
CA ALA A 15 6.09 -5.52 2.40
C ALA A 15 7.07 -5.18 1.27
N HIS A 16 7.87 -6.16 0.84
CA HIS A 16 8.57 -6.06 -0.42
C HIS A 16 7.51 -6.07 -1.51
N TRP A 17 7.01 -4.89 -1.86
CA TRP A 17 6.04 -4.71 -2.92
C TRP A 17 6.56 -5.37 -4.18
N THR A 18 5.82 -6.36 -4.67
CA THR A 18 6.12 -6.96 -5.98
C THR A 18 5.66 -6.02 -7.08
N ARG A 19 6.19 -6.22 -8.29
CA ARG A 19 5.77 -5.49 -9.48
C ARG A 19 4.26 -5.66 -9.72
N GLU A 20 3.75 -6.85 -9.50
CA GLU A 20 2.33 -7.19 -9.67
C GLU A 20 1.45 -6.44 -8.66
N GLN A 21 1.89 -6.35 -7.41
CA GLN A 21 1.18 -5.55 -6.39
C GLN A 21 1.17 -4.06 -6.75
N ASP A 22 2.27 -3.54 -7.28
CA ASP A 22 2.30 -2.15 -7.77
C ASP A 22 1.33 -1.93 -8.94
N ILE A 23 1.30 -2.86 -9.90
CA ILE A 23 0.36 -2.80 -11.04
C ILE A 23 -1.07 -2.77 -10.52
N ILE A 24 -1.44 -3.72 -9.64
CA ILE A 24 -2.78 -3.80 -9.05
C ILE A 24 -3.12 -2.49 -8.32
N LEU A 25 -2.19 -1.95 -7.52
CA LEU A 25 -2.42 -0.71 -6.79
C LEU A 25 -2.60 0.50 -7.73
N ILE A 26 -1.84 0.60 -8.81
CA ILE A 26 -1.94 1.69 -9.79
C ILE A 26 -3.29 1.63 -10.51
N GLU A 27 -3.67 0.47 -11.03
CA GLU A 27 -4.91 0.26 -11.78
C GLU A 27 -6.15 0.52 -10.90
N ASN A 28 -6.08 0.07 -9.65
CA ASN A 28 -7.19 0.14 -8.71
C ASN A 28 -7.08 1.30 -7.71
N ASN A 29 -6.22 2.29 -7.97
CA ASN A 29 -5.97 3.39 -7.03
C ASN A 29 -7.23 4.23 -6.69
N HIS A 30 -8.27 4.15 -7.53
CA HIS A 30 -9.55 4.81 -7.31
C HIS A 30 -10.44 4.10 -6.27
N LEU A 31 -10.13 2.84 -5.92
CA LEU A 31 -10.88 2.08 -4.92
C LEU A 31 -10.62 2.56 -3.48
N PRO A 32 -11.58 2.33 -2.57
CA PRO A 32 -11.39 2.51 -1.13
C PRO A 32 -10.19 1.72 -0.61
N ILE A 33 -9.53 2.25 0.43
CA ILE A 33 -8.31 1.64 0.97
C ILE A 33 -8.57 0.29 1.64
N GLU A 34 -9.77 0.10 2.16
CA GLU A 34 -10.27 -1.14 2.75
C GLU A 34 -10.29 -2.26 1.71
N GLN A 35 -10.86 -1.99 0.52
CA GLN A 35 -10.89 -2.96 -0.58
C GLN A 35 -9.50 -3.27 -1.12
N LEU A 36 -8.63 -2.25 -1.21
CA LEU A 36 -7.23 -2.45 -1.60
C LEU A 36 -6.47 -3.30 -0.58
N SER A 37 -6.72 -3.10 0.71
CA SER A 37 -6.13 -3.90 1.80
C SER A 37 -6.54 -5.36 1.72
N GLU A 38 -7.81 -5.62 1.44
CA GLU A 38 -8.32 -6.99 1.23
C GLU A 38 -7.76 -7.64 -0.03
N MET A 39 -7.59 -6.89 -1.12
CA MET A 39 -7.10 -7.42 -2.39
C MET A 39 -5.60 -7.69 -2.38
N LEU A 40 -4.80 -6.75 -1.83
CA LEU A 40 -3.35 -6.84 -1.80
C LEU A 40 -2.82 -7.59 -0.57
N LYS A 41 -3.71 -7.93 0.37
CA LYS A 41 -3.39 -8.62 1.63
C LYS A 41 -2.30 -7.89 2.43
N CYS A 42 -2.34 -6.56 2.43
CA CYS A 42 -1.39 -5.70 3.14
C CYS A 42 -2.13 -4.64 3.97
N SER A 43 -1.42 -4.03 4.92
CA SER A 43 -2.01 -3.02 5.81
C SER A 43 -2.40 -1.75 5.04
N GLN A 44 -3.37 -1.02 5.56
CA GLN A 44 -3.75 0.26 4.98
C GLN A 44 -2.60 1.27 5.04
N GLU A 45 -1.80 1.22 6.11
CA GLU A 45 -0.60 2.05 6.28
C GLU A 45 0.43 1.77 5.18
N ASP A 46 0.68 0.50 4.85
CA ASP A 46 1.60 0.12 3.78
C ASP A 46 1.09 0.59 2.40
N ILE A 47 -0.22 0.50 2.15
CA ILE A 47 -0.84 1.00 0.93
C ILE A 47 -0.69 2.52 0.82
N MET A 48 -0.94 3.25 1.92
CA MET A 48 -0.74 4.71 1.92
C MET A 48 0.71 5.09 1.69
N ALA A 49 1.65 4.38 2.34
CA ALA A 49 3.08 4.59 2.13
C ALA A 49 3.45 4.33 0.66
N ARG A 50 2.97 3.24 0.08
CA ARG A 50 3.26 2.90 -1.31
C ARG A 50 2.65 3.87 -2.30
N ARG A 51 1.42 4.33 -2.08
CA ARG A 51 0.78 5.37 -2.90
C ARG A 51 1.62 6.65 -2.95
N LYS A 52 2.29 7.02 -1.85
CA LYS A 52 3.22 8.16 -1.83
C LYS A 52 4.45 7.90 -2.68
N VAL A 53 5.05 6.70 -2.57
CA VAL A 53 6.22 6.28 -3.36
C VAL A 53 5.89 6.24 -4.87
N LEU A 54 4.71 5.76 -5.24
CA LEU A 54 4.24 5.68 -6.62
C LEU A 54 3.66 7.00 -7.15
N GLY A 55 3.63 8.07 -6.35
CA GLY A 55 3.09 9.38 -6.75
C GLY A 55 1.57 9.43 -6.96
N LEU A 56 0.83 8.42 -6.51
CA LEU A 56 -0.61 8.26 -6.74
C LEU A 56 -1.48 9.24 -5.94
N VAL A 57 -0.94 9.80 -4.85
CA VAL A 57 -1.65 10.74 -3.96
C VAL A 57 -1.64 12.17 -4.52
N THR A 58 -0.67 12.50 -5.38
CA THR A 58 -0.47 13.84 -5.95
C THR A 58 -1.57 14.21 -6.95
N ARG A 59 -2.12 13.21 -7.65
CA ARG A 59 -3.14 13.39 -8.70
C ARG A 59 -4.47 13.92 -8.17
N ASN A 60 -4.96 13.39 -7.04
CA ASN A 60 -6.22 13.83 -6.43
C ASN A 60 -6.18 15.28 -5.91
N LYS A 61 -5.01 15.74 -5.46
CA LYS A 61 -4.84 17.11 -4.96
C LYS A 61 -4.72 18.13 -6.10
N GLN A 62 -4.18 17.73 -7.24
CA GLN A 62 -4.11 18.56 -8.45
C GLN A 62 -5.47 18.68 -9.15
N LEU A 63 -6.25 17.59 -9.24
CA LEU A 63 -7.61 17.65 -9.81
C LEU A 63 -8.54 18.59 -9.03
N ARG A 64 -8.42 18.64 -7.70
CA ARG A 64 -9.18 19.61 -6.86
C ARG A 64 -8.70 21.07 -6.98
N ARG A 65 -7.55 21.33 -7.60
CA ARG A 65 -7.06 22.70 -7.86
C ARG A 65 -7.47 23.23 -9.24
N LEU A 66 -7.97 22.35 -10.11
CA LEU A 66 -8.44 22.69 -11.45
C LEU A 66 -9.97 22.86 -11.53
N LEU A 67 -10.68 22.55 -10.44
CA LEU A 67 -12.10 22.85 -10.21
C LEU A 67 -12.19 24.04 -9.25
#